data_AF-A0A932GX32-F1
#
_entry.id   AF-A0A932GX32-F1
#
_cell.length_a   1.000
_cell.length_b   1.000
_cell.length_c   1.000
_cell.angle_alpha   90.00
_cell.angle_beta   90.00
_cell.angle_gamma   90.00
#
_symmetry.space_group_name_H-M   'P 1'
#
loop_
_entity.id
_entity.type
_entity.pdbx_description
1 polymer ?
#
loop_
_entity_poly.entity_id
_entity_poly.type
_entity_poly.pdbx_seq_one_letter_code
_entity_poly.pdbx_strand_id
1 'polypeptide(L)' 'MFEAEAPSNYLPTDELRKLSSAHYTPVFVFLDAGGKKVLETRGFRNPREAKALHEFISKRLYRKTPWPAFLAAYPND' A
#
# COMPACT_ATOMS: atom_id res chain seq x y z
N MET A 1 -25.74 -14.61 -23.39
CA MET A 1 -24.62 -14.90 -22.49
C MET A 1 -24.01 -13.54 -22.16
N PHE A 2 -24.16 -13.05 -20.92
CA PHE A 2 -23.50 -11.83 -20.47
C PHE A 2 -22.13 -12.24 -19.93
N GLU A 3 -21.11 -12.22 -20.78
CA GLU A 3 -19.73 -12.26 -20.30
C GLU A 3 -19.40 -10.86 -19.80
N ALA A 4 -19.24 -10.71 -18.49
CA ALA A 4 -18.68 -9.49 -17.94
C ALA A 4 -17.26 -9.35 -18.48
N GLU A 5 -16.97 -8.22 -19.12
CA GLU A 5 -15.60 -7.91 -19.51
C GLU A 5 -14.71 -7.98 -18.26
N ALA A 6 -13.55 -8.63 -18.39
CA ALA A 6 -12.59 -8.71 -17.31
C ALA A 6 -12.29 -7.27 -16.81
N PRO A 7 -12.30 -7.03 -15.50
CA PRO A 7 -12.12 -5.67 -14.97
C PRO A 7 -10.84 -5.05 -15.55
N SER A 8 -11.01 -3.92 -16.25
CA SER A 8 -9.97 -3.23 -17.02
C SER A 8 -8.75 -2.77 -16.22
N ASN A 9 -8.81 -2.93 -14.90
CA ASN A 9 -7.86 -2.54 -13.86
C ASN A 9 -6.42 -3.09 -14.05
N TYR A 10 -6.21 -3.97 -15.04
CA TYR A 10 -4.93 -4.58 -15.40
C TYR A 10 -4.38 -4.14 -16.75
N LEU A 11 -5.09 -3.25 -17.47
CA LEU A 11 -4.66 -2.78 -18.77
C LEU A 11 -3.37 -1.93 -18.64
N PRO A 12 -2.38 -2.10 -19.54
CA PRO A 12 -1.08 -1.41 -19.48
C PRO A 12 -1.15 0.12 -19.43
N THR A 13 -2.22 0.72 -19.95
CA THR A 13 -2.45 2.17 -20.00
C THR A 13 -3.13 2.73 -18.76
N ASP A 14 -3.43 1.88 -17.77
CA ASP A 14 -4.16 2.27 -16.57
C ASP A 14 -3.24 3.02 -15.59
N GLU A 15 -3.69 4.19 -15.12
CA GLU A 15 -2.98 5.01 -14.14
C GLU A 15 -2.67 4.21 -12.86
N LEU A 16 -3.49 3.20 -12.53
CA LEU A 16 -3.24 2.31 -11.40
C LEU A 16 -2.00 1.42 -11.59
N ARG A 17 -1.66 1.00 -12.82
CA ARG A 17 -0.42 0.25 -13.07
C ARG A 17 0.83 1.09 -12.88
N LYS A 18 0.74 2.43 -13.04
CA LYS A 18 1.86 3.32 -12.70
C LYS A 18 2.14 3.32 -11.20
N LEU A 19 1.14 3.02 -10.38
CA LEU A 19 1.24 3.01 -8.93
C LEU A 19 1.70 1.67 -8.36
N SER A 20 1.31 0.54 -8.94
CA SER A 20 1.76 -0.78 -8.49
C SER A 20 1.93 -1.78 -9.65
N SER A 21 3.02 -2.56 -9.57
CA SER A 21 3.28 -3.70 -10.44
C SER A 21 2.89 -5.04 -9.80
N ALA A 22 2.12 -5.00 -8.70
CA ALA A 22 1.72 -6.22 -8.00
C ALA A 22 0.67 -6.99 -8.81
N HIS A 23 0.83 -8.31 -8.85
CA HIS A 23 -0.06 -9.23 -9.57
C HIS A 23 -1.01 -10.00 -8.65
N TYR A 24 -1.01 -9.69 -7.35
CA TYR A 24 -1.72 -10.43 -6.31
C TYR A 24 -2.39 -9.47 -5.36
N THR A 25 -3.54 -9.85 -4.81
CA THR A 25 -4.40 -9.01 -3.96
C THR A 25 -4.43 -9.51 -2.51
N PRO A 26 -4.67 -8.62 -1.52
CA PRO A 26 -4.83 -7.18 -1.64
C PRO A 26 -3.49 -6.42 -1.76
N VAL A 27 -3.54 -5.24 -2.38
CA VAL A 27 -2.42 -4.29 -2.50
C VAL A 27 -2.89 -2.93 -2.01
N PHE A 28 -2.14 -2.34 -1.09
CA PHE A 28 -2.36 -0.98 -0.62
C PHE A 28 -1.19 -0.12 -1.08
N VAL A 29 -1.51 0.95 -1.80
CA VAL A 29 -0.53 1.98 -2.20
C VAL A 29 -0.85 3.26 -1.42
N PHE A 30 0.14 3.78 -0.73
CA PHE A 30 0.05 5.03 0.02
C PHE A 30 0.81 6.13 -0.71
N LEU A 31 0.16 7.28 -0.87
CA LEU A 31 0.70 8.47 -1.53
C LEU A 31 0.87 9.59 -0.50
N ASP A 32 1.82 10.50 -0.73
CA ASP A 32 1.86 11.76 -0.03
C ASP A 32 0.89 12.79 -0.63
N ALA A 33 0.84 13.99 -0.04
CA ALA A 33 -0.03 15.07 -0.51
C ALA A 33 0.32 15.58 -1.93
N GLY A 34 1.51 15.27 -2.45
CA GLY A 34 1.90 15.57 -3.82
C GLY A 34 1.60 14.44 -4.80
N GLY A 35 0.94 13.36 -4.36
CA GLY A 35 0.65 12.19 -5.18
C GLY A 35 1.83 11.24 -5.37
N LYS A 36 2.95 11.46 -4.68
CA LYS A 36 4.12 10.58 -4.79
C LYS A 36 3.91 9.33 -3.95
N LYS A 37 4.21 8.14 -4.51
CA LYS A 37 4.19 6.87 -3.77
C LYS A 37 5.22 6.88 -2.64
N VAL A 38 4.75 6.63 -1.41
CA VAL A 38 5.59 6.57 -0.20
C VAL A 38 5.70 5.17 0.40
N LEU A 39 4.70 4.32 0.17
CA LEU A 39 4.73 2.92 0.60
C LEU A 39 3.79 2.08 -0.26
N GLU A 40 4.19 0.84 -0.52
CA GLU A 40 3.35 -0.20 -1.12
C GLU A 40 3.39 -1.41 -0.19
N THR A 41 2.23 -1.92 0.19
CA THR A 41 2.13 -3.13 1.02
C THR A 41 1.25 -4.15 0.31
N ARG A 42 1.68 -5.41 0.35
CA ARG A 42 1.00 -6.51 -0.33
C ARG A 42 0.61 -7.56 0.69
N GLY A 43 -0.56 -8.18 0.48
CA GLY A 43 -1.11 -9.16 1.39
C GLY A 43 -1.77 -8.52 2.62
N PHE A 44 -2.52 -9.33 3.35
CA PHE A 44 -3.13 -8.92 4.61
C PHE A 44 -2.08 -8.73 5.71
N ARG A 45 -2.31 -7.75 6.57
CA ARG A 45 -1.50 -7.44 7.76
C ARG A 45 -2.25 -7.89 9.01
N ASN A 46 -1.54 -8.36 10.02
CA ASN A 46 -2.15 -8.61 11.33
C ASN A 46 -2.57 -7.28 12.00
N PRO A 47 -3.43 -7.30 13.04
CA PRO A 47 -3.92 -6.07 13.68
C PRO A 47 -2.83 -5.12 14.17
N ARG A 48 -1.74 -5.66 14.74
CA ARG A 48 -0.58 -4.87 15.19
C ARG A 48 0.07 -4.13 14.02
N GLU A 49 0.39 -4.84 12.94
CA GLU A 49 1.00 -4.27 11.74
C GLU A 49 0.08 -3.28 11.05
N ALA A 50 -1.24 -3.51 11.07
CA ALA A 50 -2.22 -2.59 10.53
C ALA A 50 -2.27 -1.27 11.32
N LYS A 51 -2.24 -1.34 12.66
CA LYS A 51 -2.15 -0.17 13.55
C LYS A 51 -0.85 0.61 13.32
N ALA A 52 0.28 -0.10 13.28
CA ALA A 52 1.59 0.48 12.98
C ALA A 52 1.61 1.17 11.61
N LEU A 53 1.06 0.52 10.58
CA LEU A 53 0.98 1.06 9.23
C LEU A 53 0.14 2.34 9.18
N HIS A 54 -1.02 2.34 9.83
CA HIS A 54 -1.88 3.52 9.92
C HIS A 54 -1.15 4.69 10.58
N GLU A 55 -0.44 4.46 11.69
CA GLU A 55 0.33 5.50 12.39
C GLU A 55 1.49 6.01 11.54
N PHE A 56 2.25 5.11 10.91
CA PHE A 56 3.38 5.44 10.05
C PHE A 56 3.00 6.38 8.92
N ILE A 57 1.86 6.11 8.27
CA ILE A 57 1.37 6.91 7.15
C ILE A 57 0.75 8.22 7.63
N SER A 58 -0.18 8.17 8.60
CA SER A 58 -0.92 9.35 9.08
C SER A 58 -0.02 10.41 9.70
N LYS A 59 1.00 10.00 10.46
CA LYS A 59 2.01 10.90 11.05
C LYS A 59 3.17 11.23 10.10
N ARG A 60 3.12 10.76 8.85
CA ARG A 60 4.15 10.98 7.81
C ARG A 60 5.55 10.54 8.23
N LEU A 61 5.65 9.46 9.00
CA LEU A 61 6.92 8.96 9.55
C LEU A 61 7.85 8.39 8.47
N TYR A 62 7.31 8.07 7.30
CA TYR A 62 8.08 7.74 6.09
C TYR A 62 9.08 8.82 5.67
N ARG A 63 8.95 10.06 6.16
CA ARG A 63 9.92 11.14 5.91
C ARG A 63 11.17 11.04 6.78
N LYS A 64 11.12 10.27 7.86
CA LYS A 64 12.17 10.20 8.89
C LYS A 64 12.80 8.81 9.01
N THR A 65 12.03 7.75 8.78
CA THR A 65 12.47 6.37 8.97
C THR A 65 11.83 5.44 7.94
N PRO A 66 12.55 4.41 7.46
CA PRO A 66 11.97 3.41 6.56
C PRO A 66 10.99 2.48 7.29
N TRP A 67 9.96 2.01 6.57
CA TRP A 67 8.90 1.16 7.13
C TRP A 67 9.42 -0.06 7.93
N PRO A 68 10.38 -0.86 7.46
CA PRO A 68 10.87 -2.02 8.21
C PRO A 68 11.46 -1.64 9.57
N ALA A 69 12.23 -0.54 9.62
CA ALA A 69 12.83 -0.07 10.88
C ALA A 69 11.76 0.45 11.84
N PHE A 70 10.77 1.18 11.34
CA PHE A 70 9.64 1.62 12.16
C PHE A 70 8.84 0.44 12.73
N LEU A 71 8.51 -0.54 11.89
CA LEU A 71 7.72 -1.70 12.32
C LEU A 71 8.47 -2.57 13.35
N ALA A 72 9.78 -2.74 13.19
CA ALA A 72 10.61 -3.47 14.14
C ALA A 72 10.66 -2.80 15.52
N ALA A 73 10.64 -1.45 15.56
CA ALA A 73 10.59 -0.67 16.79
C ALA A 73 9.16 -0.48 17.35
N TYR A 74 8.12 -0.86 16.60
CA TYR A 74 6.73 -0.66 17.03
C TYR A 74 6.37 -1.62 18.18
N PRO A 75 5.64 -1.18 19.21
CA PRO A 75 5.28 -2.03 20.35
C PRO A 75 4.54 -3.32 19.96
N ASN A 76 4.76 -4.39 20.73
CA ASN A 76 4.04 -5.66 20.67
C ASN A 76 2.97 -5.67 21.77
N ASP A 77 1.98 -4.78 21.67
CA ASP A 77 0.86 -4.74 22.62
C ASP A 77 -0.05 -5.97 22.45
#